data_AF-A0A2V2PLH4-F1
#
_entry.id   AF-A0A2V2PLH4-F1
#
_cell.length_a   1.000
_cell.length_b   1.000
_cell.length_c   1.000
_cell.angle_alpha   90.00
_cell.angle_beta   90.00
_cell.angle_gamma   90.00
#
_symmetry.space_group_name_H-M   'P 1'
#
loop_
_entity.id
_entity.type
_entity.pdbx_description
1 polymer ?
#
loop_
_entity_poly.entity_id
_entity_poly.type
_entity_poly.pdbx_seq_one_letter_code
_entity_poly.pdbx_strand_id
1 'polypeptide(L)' 'MTDSWATFGADLHLEPVGPGLRSGLTRALREAVRGGRLAPGTRLPSSRA' A
#
# COMPACT_ATOMS: atom_id res chain seq x y z
N MET A 1 -13.82 -20.04 0.86
CA MET A 1 -12.56 -19.84 1.59
C MET A 1 -11.98 -18.56 1.04
N THR A 2 -11.93 -17.51 1.86
CA THR A 2 -11.65 -16.13 1.42
C THR A 2 -10.29 -16.05 0.74
N ASP A 3 -10.28 -15.60 -0.51
CA ASP A 3 -9.08 -15.26 -1.29
C ASP A 3 -8.12 -14.43 -0.45
N SER A 4 -7.11 -15.11 0.08
CA SER A 4 -5.93 -14.47 0.65
C SER A 4 -5.29 -13.69 -0.49
N TRP A 5 -5.63 -12.43 -0.66
CA TRP A 5 -5.00 -11.57 -1.68
C TRP A 5 -3.49 -11.34 -1.47
N ALA A 6 -2.91 -12.01 -0.48
CA ALA A 6 -1.50 -12.38 -0.40
C ALA A 6 -1.13 -13.54 -1.35
N THR A 7 -2.00 -13.92 -2.29
CA THR A 7 -1.63 -14.75 -3.43
C THR A 7 -0.71 -13.90 -4.30
N PHE A 8 0.54 -14.33 -4.40
CA PHE A 8 1.47 -14.06 -5.49
C PHE A 8 0.75 -13.47 -6.73
N GLY A 9 0.91 -12.17 -6.99
CA GLY A 9 0.34 -11.54 -8.19
C GLY A 9 -0.07 -10.07 -8.11
N ALA A 10 -0.16 -9.45 -6.93
CA ALA A 10 -0.52 -8.04 -6.80
C ALA A 10 0.45 -7.29 -5.85
N ASP A 11 1.50 -6.70 -6.41
CA ASP A 11 2.43 -5.86 -5.66
C ASP A 11 1.91 -4.43 -5.51
N LEU A 12 1.95 -3.91 -4.28
CA LEU A 12 1.70 -2.49 -4.02
C LEU A 12 3.01 -1.72 -4.16
N HIS A 13 3.22 -1.10 -5.32
CA HIS A 13 4.38 -0.26 -5.55
C HIS A 13 4.17 1.16 -4.99
N LEU A 14 5.00 1.55 -4.03
CA LEU A 14 5.05 2.88 -3.43
C LEU A 14 6.50 3.34 -3.39
N GLU A 15 6.73 4.63 -3.58
CA GLU A 15 8.04 5.27 -3.44
C GLU A 15 8.07 6.11 -2.15
N PRO A 16 8.62 5.60 -1.04
CA PRO A 16 8.71 6.34 0.21
C PRO A 16 9.78 7.44 0.11
N VAL A 17 9.35 8.69 0.17
CA VAL A 17 10.25 9.87 0.26
C VAL A 17 10.30 10.39 1.70
N GLY A 18 11.51 10.74 2.17
CA GLY A 18 11.77 11.33 3.48
C GLY A 18 12.42 10.36 4.48
N PRO A 19 12.86 10.85 5.66
CA PRO A 19 13.59 10.05 6.62
C PRO A 19 12.69 9.01 7.29
N GLY A 20 13.15 7.75 7.27
CA GLY A 20 12.54 6.65 8.00
C GLY A 20 11.37 5.97 7.25
N LEU A 21 11.38 4.64 7.27
CA LEU A 21 10.42 3.80 6.56
C LEU A 21 8.97 4.12 6.90
N ARG A 22 8.64 4.23 8.20
CA ARG A 22 7.27 4.51 8.66
C ARG A 22 6.75 5.84 8.13
N SER A 23 7.55 6.90 8.25
CA SER A 23 7.17 8.25 7.84
C SER A 23 7.00 8.32 6.32
N GLY A 24 8.00 7.82 5.59
CA GLY A 24 7.98 7.78 4.13
C GLY A 24 6.79 6.97 3.58
N LEU A 25 6.53 5.78 4.15
CA LEU A 25 5.42 4.92 3.74
C LEU A 25 4.06 5.56 4.02
N THR A 26 3.88 6.15 5.21
CA THR A 26 2.62 6.84 5.56
C THR A 26 2.33 7.99 4.60
N ARG A 27 3.36 8.76 4.22
CA ARG A 27 3.22 9.84 3.25
C ARG A 27 2.90 9.29 1.85
N ALA A 28 3.63 8.27 1.39
CA ALA A 28 3.40 7.66 0.07
C ALA A 28 1.98 7.09 -0.07
N LEU A 29 1.47 6.43 0.97
CA LEU A 29 0.08 5.94 1.01
C LEU A 29 -0.92 7.09 0.91
N ARG A 30 -0.74 8.16 1.69
CA ARG A 30 -1.64 9.32 1.67
C ARG A 30 -1.69 9.98 0.29
N GLU A 31 -0.53 10.11 -0.36
CA GLU A 31 -0.44 10.67 -1.71
C GLU A 31 -1.05 9.74 -2.76
N ALA A 32 -0.88 8.42 -2.63
CA ALA A 32 -1.53 7.47 -3.53
C ALA A 32 -3.07 7.48 -3.41
N VAL A 33 -3.61 7.68 -2.20
CA VAL A 33 -5.05 7.88 -2.00
C VAL A 33 -5.52 9.20 -2.58
N ARG A 34 -4.83 10.31 -2.27
CA ARG A 34 -5.18 11.65 -2.81
C ARG A 34 -5.11 11.71 -4.33
N GLY A 35 -4.12 11.04 -4.92
CA GLY A 35 -3.94 10.94 -6.37
C GLY A 35 -4.84 9.91 -7.04
N GLY A 36 -5.73 9.23 -6.31
CA GLY A 36 -6.66 8.25 -6.87
C GLY A 36 -6.04 6.93 -7.33
N ARG A 37 -4.75 6.70 -7.08
CA ARG A 37 -4.08 5.42 -7.37
C ARG A 37 -4.49 4.32 -6.39
N LEU A 38 -4.88 4.71 -5.17
CA LEU A 38 -5.51 3.84 -4.20
C LEU A 38 -6.97 4.25 -4.03
N ALA A 39 -7.87 3.45 -4.60
CA ALA A 39 -9.30 3.69 -4.53
C ALA A 39 -9.86 3.41 -3.12
N PRO A 40 -10.97 4.05 -2.72
CA PRO A 40 -11.69 3.68 -1.51
C PRO A 40 -12.07 2.20 -1.53
N GLY A 41 -11.87 1.51 -0.41
CA GLY A 41 -12.13 0.07 -0.30
C GLY A 41 -11.06 -0.83 -0.91
N THR A 42 -9.99 -0.26 -1.52
CA THR A 42 -8.79 -1.03 -1.86
C THR A 42 -8.21 -1.65 -0.58
N ARG A 43 -8.20 -2.98 -0.52
CA ARG A 43 -7.51 -3.73 0.55
C ARG A 43 -6.00 -3.43 0.44
N LEU A 44 -5.28 -3.30 1.56
CA LEU A 44 -3.80 -3.07 1.60
C LEU A 44 -3.02 -4.28 2.11
N PRO A 45 -1.90 -4.66 1.46
CA PRO A 45 -1.30 -5.97 1.69
C PRO A 45 -0.90 -6.04 3.16
N SER A 46 -1.04 -7.22 3.76
CA SER A 46 -0.70 -7.37 5.16
C SER A 46 0.78 -7.08 5.34
N SER A 47 1.15 -6.30 6.36
CA SER A 47 2.54 -5.94 6.65
C SER A 47 3.44 -7.11 7.05
N ARG A 48 2.89 -8.32 7.17
CA ARG A 48 3.56 -9.54 7.66
C ARG A 48 3.51 -10.71 6.68
N ALA A 49 3.07 -10.47 5.44
CA ALA A 49 3.18 -11.50 4.39
C ALA A 49 4.66 -11.85 4.14
#